data_AF-A0AAN8WZ70-F1
#
_entry.id   AF-A0AAN8WZ70-F1
#
_cell.length_a   1.000
_cell.length_b   1.000
_cell.length_c   1.000
_cell.angle_alpha   90.00
_cell.angle_beta   90.00
_cell.angle_gamma   90.00
#
_symmetry.space_group_name_H-M   'P 1'
#
loop_
_entity.id
_entity.type
_entity.pdbx_description
1 polymer ?
#
loop_
_entity_poly.entity_id
_entity_poly.type
_entity_poly.pdbx_seq_one_letter_code
_entity_poly.pdbx_strand_id
1 'polypeptide(L)'
;MASRQPPPPPQTFWQRVKAFFRTISVEPVMLLDGMAFSNMVVLVETLQMDKVCLIHLNQTREVCDNISEYDDIKKATTTKVSEFAMYNGIILAVIPLFFILFMGAWSDRYGRKVPLCISTTGHVLYALGYLVTSAVDSWPVEYLWFVSLLDSLGGGAVCFLTAANSYMSDVTSEAERTARLGLANSLWFLGGPVGTLMGKYIFDAGGYQVLFGTSLAMSLAALLYIIFYLPESHGVFANVAKLEKKLPPKQSLRLRESVAWVYGIDKGDKKRDVMKTNSVFKKAKHITVSQMVKDFFNPQRFLESLKCTFKKRDGH
;
A
#
# COMPACT_ATOMS: atom_id res chain seq x y z
N MET A 1 4.99 42.66 -14.41
CA MET A 1 6.29 42.07 -14.80
C MET A 1 6.61 40.97 -13.81
N ALA A 2 6.51 39.71 -14.20
CA ALA A 2 6.86 38.57 -13.34
C ALA A 2 8.39 38.54 -13.17
N SER A 3 8.86 38.72 -11.94
CA SER A 3 10.27 38.58 -11.58
C SER A 3 10.71 37.14 -11.86
N ARG A 4 11.44 36.92 -12.95
CA ARG A 4 12.13 35.66 -13.23
C ARG A 4 13.14 35.43 -12.09
N GLN A 5 12.89 34.42 -11.26
CA GLN A 5 13.89 33.94 -10.33
C GLN A 5 15.14 33.52 -11.13
N PRO A 6 16.36 33.85 -10.67
CA PRO A 6 17.57 33.45 -11.36
C PRO A 6 17.67 31.91 -11.42
N PRO A 7 18.20 31.34 -12.53
CA PRO A 7 18.38 29.91 -12.64
C PRO A 7 19.27 29.39 -11.51
N PRO A 8 18.95 28.24 -10.89
CA PRO A 8 19.77 27.68 -9.82
C PRO A 8 21.19 27.38 -10.34
N PRO A 9 22.22 27.56 -9.50
CA PRO A 9 23.61 27.33 -9.89
C PRO A 9 23.82 25.88 -10.37
N PRO A 10 24.78 25.62 -11.29
CA PRO A 10 25.06 24.29 -11.80
C PRO A 10 25.50 23.35 -10.67
N GLN A 11 24.60 22.46 -10.25
CA GLN A 11 24.87 21.49 -9.20
C GLN A 11 25.77 20.36 -9.73
N THR A 12 26.82 20.03 -8.98
CA THR A 12 27.69 18.86 -9.25
C THR A 12 26.89 17.56 -9.12
N PHE A 13 27.30 16.50 -9.84
CA PHE A 13 26.66 15.18 -9.80
C PHE A 13 26.40 14.69 -8.36
N TRP A 14 27.40 14.82 -7.48
CA TRP A 14 27.28 14.45 -6.06
C TRP A 14 26.30 15.31 -5.25
N GLN A 15 26.14 16.59 -5.61
CA GLN A 15 25.13 17.46 -5.01
C GLN A 15 23.73 17.10 -5.48
N ARG A 16 23.57 16.72 -6.76
CA ARG A 16 22.32 16.18 -7.30
C ARG A 16 21.95 14.85 -6.64
N VAL A 17 22.93 13.97 -6.44
CA VAL A 17 22.76 12.69 -5.72
C VAL A 17 22.38 12.94 -4.25
N LYS A 18 23.08 13.83 -3.53
CA LYS A 18 22.70 14.18 -2.13
C LYS A 18 21.32 14.86 -2.03
N ALA A 19 20.98 15.72 -2.98
CA ALA A 19 19.65 16.35 -3.04
C ALA A 19 18.56 15.31 -3.36
N PHE A 20 18.85 14.37 -4.27
CA PHE A 20 18.00 13.21 -4.56
C PHE A 20 17.75 12.39 -3.29
N PHE A 21 18.79 11.96 -2.58
CA PHE A 21 18.67 11.23 -1.31
C PHE A 21 17.95 12.00 -0.19
N ARG A 22 17.99 13.34 -0.19
CA ARG A 22 17.19 14.18 0.73
C ARG A 22 15.70 14.24 0.37
N THR A 23 15.38 13.94 -0.89
CA THR A 23 14.04 14.02 -1.48
C THR A 23 13.37 12.64 -1.57
N ILE A 24 14.14 11.56 -1.38
CA ILE A 24 13.65 10.19 -1.24
C ILE A 24 12.67 10.12 -0.07
N SER A 25 11.42 9.80 -0.39
CA SER A 25 10.33 9.62 0.56
C SER A 25 9.76 8.22 0.50
N VAL A 26 9.10 7.85 -0.59
CA VAL A 26 8.30 6.62 -0.72
C VAL A 26 8.96 5.61 -1.67
N GLU A 27 9.90 6.07 -2.47
CA GLU A 27 10.62 5.30 -3.48
C GLU A 27 11.26 4.00 -2.94
N PRO A 28 11.93 3.97 -1.76
CA PRO A 28 12.54 2.74 -1.24
C PRO A 28 11.50 1.74 -0.76
N VAL A 29 10.39 2.23 -0.20
CA VAL A 29 9.27 1.39 0.25
C VAL A 29 8.62 0.74 -0.97
N MET A 30 8.42 1.48 -2.06
CA MET A 30 7.85 0.94 -3.29
C MET A 30 8.72 -0.16 -3.90
N LEU A 31 10.04 0.03 -3.93
CA LEU A 31 10.96 -1.01 -4.40
C LEU A 31 10.90 -2.24 -3.50
N LEU A 32 10.99 -2.06 -2.19
CA LEU A 32 11.05 -3.16 -1.22
C LEU A 32 9.73 -3.94 -1.17
N ASP A 33 8.59 -3.25 -1.19
CA ASP A 33 7.26 -3.85 -1.23
C ASP A 33 7.04 -4.60 -2.56
N GLY A 34 7.40 -4.00 -3.69
CA GLY A 34 7.31 -4.65 -5.00
C GLY A 34 8.17 -5.93 -5.08
N MET A 35 9.40 -5.89 -4.55
CA MET A 35 10.26 -7.07 -4.45
C MET A 35 9.64 -8.16 -3.56
N ALA A 36 9.14 -7.79 -2.38
CA ALA A 36 8.54 -8.73 -1.44
C ALA A 36 7.29 -9.42 -2.04
N PHE A 37 6.43 -8.63 -2.70
CA PHE A 37 5.22 -9.10 -3.35
C PHE A 37 5.54 -10.07 -4.48
N SER A 38 6.44 -9.69 -5.38
CA SER A 38 6.80 -10.53 -6.53
C SER A 38 7.59 -11.79 -6.13
N ASN A 39 8.40 -11.73 -5.08
CA ASN A 39 9.03 -12.91 -4.50
C ASN A 39 8.00 -13.97 -4.06
N MET A 40 6.87 -13.54 -3.46
CA MET A 40 5.79 -14.46 -3.09
C MET A 40 5.04 -15.00 -4.30
N VAL A 41 4.65 -14.12 -5.24
CA VAL A 41 3.81 -14.48 -6.39
C VAL A 41 4.40 -15.66 -7.18
N VAL A 42 5.72 -15.80 -7.26
CA VAL A 42 6.38 -16.90 -7.99
C VAL A 42 6.03 -18.29 -7.45
N LEU A 43 5.88 -18.46 -6.13
CA LEU A 43 5.73 -19.80 -5.52
C LEU A 43 4.43 -20.00 -4.76
N VAL A 44 3.58 -18.98 -4.67
CA VAL A 44 2.24 -19.11 -4.10
C VAL A 44 1.44 -20.22 -4.80
N GLU A 45 1.46 -20.25 -6.13
CA GLU A 45 0.73 -21.26 -6.91
C GLU A 45 1.34 -22.66 -6.76
N THR A 46 2.67 -22.76 -6.70
CA THR A 46 3.37 -24.05 -6.49
C THR A 46 3.04 -24.62 -5.12
N LEU A 47 3.06 -23.80 -4.06
CA LEU A 47 2.64 -24.23 -2.73
C LEU A 47 1.18 -24.71 -2.71
N GLN A 48 0.28 -24.01 -3.42
CA GLN A 48 -1.12 -24.41 -3.53
C GLN A 48 -1.26 -25.76 -4.25
N MET A 49 -0.52 -25.98 -5.33
CA MET A 49 -0.48 -27.27 -6.04
C MET A 49 -0.01 -28.40 -5.13
N ASP A 50 1.10 -28.21 -4.41
CA ASP A 50 1.64 -29.22 -3.49
C ASP A 50 0.63 -29.56 -2.39
N LYS A 51 0.00 -28.55 -1.79
CA LYS A 51 -1.00 -28.74 -0.74
C LYS A 51 -2.25 -29.45 -1.25
N VAL A 52 -2.73 -29.10 -2.43
CA VAL A 52 -3.89 -29.76 -3.03
C VAL A 52 -3.59 -31.23 -3.36
N CYS A 53 -2.40 -31.51 -3.90
CA CYS A 53 -1.99 -32.88 -4.21
C CYS A 53 -1.87 -33.75 -2.95
N LEU A 54 -1.22 -33.24 -1.90
CA LEU A 54 -0.99 -34.00 -0.67
C LEU A 54 -2.25 -34.16 0.18
N ILE A 55 -3.07 -33.11 0.32
CA ILE A 55 -4.17 -33.10 1.30
C ILE A 55 -5.50 -33.47 0.66
N HIS A 56 -5.84 -32.90 -0.50
CA HIS A 56 -7.14 -33.16 -1.14
C HIS A 56 -7.16 -34.47 -1.93
N LEU A 57 -6.06 -34.81 -2.60
CA LEU A 57 -5.95 -36.05 -3.36
C LEU A 57 -5.31 -37.20 -2.56
N ASN A 58 -4.85 -36.91 -1.33
CA ASN A 58 -4.23 -37.86 -0.41
C ASN A 58 -3.12 -38.70 -1.07
N GLN A 59 -2.31 -38.04 -1.91
CA GLN A 59 -1.20 -38.68 -2.62
C GLN A 59 0.11 -38.61 -1.83
N THR A 60 1.05 -39.48 -2.14
CA THR A 60 2.39 -39.45 -1.55
C THR A 60 3.23 -38.33 -2.16
N ARG A 61 4.24 -37.86 -1.42
CA ARG A 61 5.10 -36.75 -1.86
C ARG A 61 5.86 -37.06 -3.15
N GLU A 62 6.28 -38.31 -3.35
CA GLU A 62 6.95 -38.76 -4.58
C GLU A 62 6.08 -38.58 -5.83
N VAL A 63 4.78 -38.81 -5.72
CA VAL A 63 3.81 -38.64 -6.82
C VAL A 63 3.56 -37.16 -7.12
N CYS A 64 3.49 -36.33 -6.08
CA CYS A 64 3.29 -34.88 -6.23
C CYS A 64 4.53 -34.19 -6.82
N ASP A 65 5.73 -34.61 -6.42
CA ASP A 65 6.99 -34.09 -6.96
C ASP A 65 7.17 -34.47 -8.44
N ASN A 66 6.66 -35.64 -8.84
CA ASN A 66 6.68 -36.13 -10.23
C ASN A 66 5.29 -36.08 -10.91
N ILE A 67 4.49 -35.07 -10.60
CA ILE A 67 3.11 -34.94 -11.12
C ILE A 67 3.05 -34.87 -12.66
N SER A 68 4.16 -34.56 -13.33
CA SER A 68 4.23 -34.51 -14.80
C SER A 68 4.12 -35.88 -15.47
N GLU A 69 4.40 -36.97 -14.75
CA GLU A 69 4.29 -38.33 -15.27
C GLU A 69 2.87 -38.89 -15.19
N TYR A 70 2.02 -38.31 -14.31
CA TYR A 70 0.67 -38.79 -14.03
C TYR A 70 -0.39 -37.80 -14.54
N ASP A 71 -0.82 -37.97 -15.80
CA ASP A 71 -1.79 -37.06 -16.44
C ASP A 71 -3.13 -36.93 -15.69
N ASP A 72 -3.64 -38.02 -15.11
CA ASP A 72 -4.91 -38.00 -14.38
C ASP A 72 -4.83 -37.21 -13.07
N ILE A 73 -3.73 -37.37 -12.33
CA ILE A 73 -3.47 -36.66 -11.07
C ILE A 73 -3.17 -35.19 -11.35
N LYS A 74 -2.41 -34.91 -12.40
CA LYS A 74 -2.12 -33.56 -12.87
C LYS A 74 -3.40 -32.81 -13.24
N LYS A 75 -4.29 -33.43 -14.01
CA LYS A 75 -5.60 -32.85 -14.35
C LYS A 75 -6.42 -32.57 -13.10
N ALA A 76 -6.57 -33.56 -12.22
CA ALA A 76 -7.34 -33.41 -10.98
C ALA A 76 -6.80 -32.28 -10.08
N THR A 77 -5.48 -32.22 -9.88
CA THR A 77 -4.80 -31.19 -9.08
C THR A 77 -4.98 -29.81 -9.70
N THR A 78 -4.74 -29.70 -11.01
CA THR A 78 -4.87 -28.42 -11.73
C THR A 78 -6.30 -27.90 -11.69
N THR A 79 -7.30 -28.76 -11.84
CA THR A 79 -8.72 -28.37 -11.71
C THR A 79 -9.01 -27.81 -10.32
N LYS A 80 -8.55 -28.50 -9.26
CA LYS A 80 -8.77 -28.06 -7.87
C LYS A 80 -8.04 -26.76 -7.54
N VAL A 81 -6.80 -26.59 -8.01
CA VAL A 81 -6.07 -25.32 -7.84
C VAL A 81 -6.73 -24.20 -8.63
N SER A 82 -7.26 -24.48 -9.83
CA SER A 82 -7.97 -23.46 -10.61
C SER A 82 -9.25 -23.00 -9.90
N GLU A 83 -10.02 -23.93 -9.32
CA GLU A 83 -11.18 -23.60 -8.47
C GLU A 83 -10.74 -22.70 -7.31
N PHE A 84 -9.69 -23.10 -6.58
CA PHE A 84 -9.16 -22.33 -5.47
C PHE A 84 -8.70 -20.92 -5.88
N ALA A 85 -7.93 -20.83 -6.97
CA ALA A 85 -7.40 -19.59 -7.52
C ALA A 85 -8.52 -18.64 -7.98
N MET A 86 -9.62 -19.19 -8.54
CA MET A 86 -10.79 -18.40 -8.90
C MET A 86 -11.43 -17.74 -7.66
N TYR A 87 -11.68 -18.50 -6.60
CA TYR A 87 -12.22 -17.94 -5.35
C TYR A 87 -11.26 -16.91 -4.74
N ASN A 88 -9.97 -17.21 -4.74
CA ASN A 88 -8.94 -16.32 -4.23
C ASN A 88 -8.88 -15.00 -5.02
N GLY A 89 -8.95 -15.07 -6.35
CA GLY A 89 -8.99 -13.91 -7.24
C GLY A 89 -10.21 -13.03 -7.00
N ILE A 90 -11.39 -13.63 -6.74
CA ILE A 90 -12.61 -12.88 -6.39
C ILE A 90 -12.42 -12.13 -5.07
N ILE A 91 -11.83 -12.78 -4.05
CA ILE A 91 -11.53 -12.16 -2.74
C ILE A 91 -10.57 -10.98 -2.90
N LEU A 92 -9.49 -11.15 -3.67
CA LEU A 92 -8.47 -10.13 -3.91
C LEU A 92 -8.94 -8.99 -4.85
N ALA A 93 -10.02 -9.20 -5.62
CA ALA A 93 -10.57 -8.17 -6.50
C ALA A 93 -11.72 -7.39 -5.83
N VAL A 94 -12.72 -8.09 -5.31
CA VAL A 94 -14.00 -7.49 -4.87
C VAL A 94 -13.84 -6.75 -3.54
N ILE A 95 -13.14 -7.37 -2.58
CA ILE A 95 -13.02 -6.79 -1.24
C ILE A 95 -12.17 -5.51 -1.27
N PRO A 96 -10.95 -5.49 -1.86
CA PRO A 96 -10.16 -4.27 -1.95
C PRO A 96 -10.88 -3.16 -2.71
N LEU A 97 -11.64 -3.49 -3.76
CA LEU A 97 -12.43 -2.53 -4.52
C LEU A 97 -13.49 -1.85 -3.65
N PHE A 98 -14.13 -2.57 -2.73
CA PHE A 98 -15.01 -1.94 -1.75
C PHE A 98 -14.22 -1.04 -0.80
N PHE A 99 -13.12 -1.54 -0.21
CA PHE A 99 -12.32 -0.81 0.78
C PHE A 99 -11.69 0.47 0.23
N ILE A 100 -11.17 0.45 -1.00
CA ILE A 100 -10.46 1.60 -1.60
C ILE A 100 -11.39 2.79 -1.82
N LEU A 101 -12.68 2.55 -2.11
CA LEU A 101 -13.69 3.60 -2.27
C LEU A 101 -13.88 4.41 -0.99
N PHE A 102 -13.88 3.75 0.17
CA PHE A 102 -13.93 4.44 1.48
C PHE A 102 -12.58 5.04 1.84
N MET A 103 -11.49 4.34 1.48
CA MET A 103 -10.16 4.74 1.88
C MET A 103 -9.69 6.04 1.24
N GLY A 104 -10.12 6.36 0.01
CA GLY A 104 -9.82 7.64 -0.63
C GLY A 104 -10.23 8.84 0.23
N ALA A 105 -11.53 8.99 0.50
CA ALA A 105 -12.06 10.08 1.32
C ALA A 105 -11.56 10.03 2.77
N TRP A 106 -11.30 8.84 3.31
CA TRP A 106 -10.76 8.68 4.66
C TRP A 106 -9.29 9.11 4.76
N SER A 107 -8.48 8.78 3.76
CA SER A 107 -7.07 9.18 3.67
C SER A 107 -6.89 10.69 3.49
N ASP A 108 -7.83 11.34 2.80
CA ASP A 108 -7.91 12.80 2.67
C ASP A 108 -8.18 13.51 4.00
N ARG A 109 -8.60 12.80 5.06
CA ARG A 109 -8.89 13.40 6.37
C ARG A 109 -7.84 13.06 7.43
N TYR A 110 -7.51 11.78 7.53
CA TYR A 110 -6.63 11.26 8.59
C TYR A 110 -5.15 11.29 8.21
N GLY A 111 -4.86 11.48 6.93
CA GLY A 111 -3.53 11.54 6.36
C GLY A 111 -3.19 10.33 5.51
N ARG A 112 -2.15 10.46 4.71
CA ARG A 112 -1.78 9.48 3.67
C ARG A 112 -0.96 8.30 4.20
N LYS A 113 -0.28 8.45 5.35
CA LYS A 113 0.54 7.38 5.92
C LYS A 113 -0.30 6.27 6.55
N VAL A 114 -1.45 6.59 7.15
CA VAL A 114 -2.29 5.58 7.81
C VAL A 114 -2.79 4.52 6.80
N PRO A 115 -3.37 4.88 5.63
CA PRO A 115 -3.66 3.93 4.55
C PRO A 115 -2.46 3.09 4.11
N LEU A 116 -1.28 3.73 3.99
CA LEU A 116 -0.06 3.05 3.60
C LEU A 116 0.37 2.01 4.65
N CYS A 117 0.29 2.36 5.95
CA CYS A 117 0.54 1.41 7.03
C CYS A 117 -0.47 0.26 7.05
N ILE A 118 -1.76 0.53 6.83
CA ILE A 118 -2.82 -0.50 6.83
C ILE A 118 -2.59 -1.50 5.69
N SER A 119 -2.35 -1.02 4.47
CA SER A 119 -2.07 -1.88 3.32
C SER A 119 -0.80 -2.69 3.48
N THR A 120 0.31 -2.07 3.91
CA THR A 120 1.56 -2.81 4.16
C THR A 120 1.42 -3.79 5.33
N THR A 121 0.58 -3.51 6.33
CA THR A 121 0.26 -4.49 7.39
C THR A 121 -0.51 -5.68 6.82
N GLY A 122 -1.43 -5.44 5.88
CA GLY A 122 -2.09 -6.50 5.10
C GLY A 122 -1.08 -7.41 4.40
N HIS A 123 -0.12 -6.83 3.67
CA HIS A 123 0.95 -7.58 3.00
C HIS A 123 1.81 -8.39 3.99
N VAL A 124 2.10 -7.85 5.18
CA VAL A 124 2.82 -8.57 6.24
C VAL A 124 2.01 -9.76 6.76
N LEU A 125 0.71 -9.59 6.99
CA LEU A 125 -0.17 -10.67 7.42
C LEU A 125 -0.31 -11.74 6.33
N TYR A 126 -0.33 -11.32 5.06
CA TYR A 126 -0.32 -12.22 3.91
C TYR A 126 0.94 -13.08 3.90
N ALA A 127 2.11 -12.45 3.98
CA ALA A 127 3.40 -13.14 4.02
C ALA A 127 3.52 -14.08 5.23
N LEU A 128 3.05 -13.64 6.40
CA LEU A 128 3.02 -14.46 7.61
C LEU A 128 2.10 -15.67 7.45
N GLY A 129 0.91 -15.50 6.87
CA GLY A 129 -0.05 -16.59 6.68
C GLY A 129 0.47 -17.68 5.74
N TYR A 130 1.14 -17.29 4.65
CA TYR A 130 1.81 -18.23 3.75
C TYR A 130 3.01 -18.92 4.42
N LEU A 131 3.80 -18.18 5.20
CA LEU A 131 4.91 -18.77 5.96
C LEU A 131 4.39 -19.84 6.93
N VAL A 132 3.34 -19.55 7.71
CA VAL A 132 2.75 -20.51 8.65
C VAL A 132 2.17 -21.72 7.90
N THR A 133 1.44 -21.50 6.81
CA THR A 133 0.86 -22.59 6.00
C THR A 133 1.95 -23.47 5.35
N SER A 134 3.08 -22.88 4.99
CA SER A 134 4.24 -23.62 4.47
C SER A 134 5.00 -24.39 5.55
N ALA A 135 4.89 -24.00 6.82
CA ALA A 135 5.53 -24.68 7.94
C ALA A 135 4.70 -25.83 8.51
N VAL A 136 3.37 -25.76 8.36
CA VAL A 136 2.45 -26.77 8.88
C VAL A 136 1.88 -27.57 7.71
N ASP A 137 2.49 -28.72 7.41
CA ASP A 137 2.10 -29.55 6.27
C ASP A 137 0.66 -30.05 6.35
N SER A 138 0.12 -30.28 7.56
CA SER A 138 -1.24 -30.76 7.78
C SER A 138 -2.35 -29.74 7.48
N TRP A 139 -2.02 -28.47 7.31
CA TRP A 139 -3.03 -27.44 7.04
C TRP A 139 -3.52 -27.48 5.60
N PRO A 140 -4.85 -27.59 5.38
CA PRO A 140 -5.45 -27.62 4.06
C PRO A 140 -5.41 -26.24 3.40
N VAL A 141 -5.59 -26.21 2.07
CA VAL A 141 -5.37 -25.01 1.25
C VAL A 141 -6.38 -23.89 1.57
N GLU A 142 -7.55 -24.22 2.10
CA GLU A 142 -8.64 -23.29 2.43
C GLU A 142 -8.25 -22.24 3.47
N TYR A 143 -7.26 -22.51 4.32
CA TYR A 143 -6.71 -21.50 5.24
C TYR A 143 -6.14 -20.30 4.49
N LEU A 144 -5.64 -20.49 3.27
CA LEU A 144 -5.12 -19.40 2.46
C LEU A 144 -6.22 -18.42 2.01
N TRP A 145 -7.50 -18.83 1.95
CA TRP A 145 -8.60 -17.87 1.73
C TRP A 145 -8.72 -16.86 2.86
N PHE A 146 -8.50 -17.30 4.11
CA PHE A 146 -8.50 -16.39 5.25
C PHE A 146 -7.30 -15.44 5.20
N VAL A 147 -6.13 -15.94 4.79
CA VAL A 147 -4.92 -15.12 4.62
C VAL A 147 -5.13 -14.05 3.55
N SER A 148 -5.71 -14.40 2.40
CA SER A 148 -6.05 -13.44 1.34
C SER A 148 -7.13 -12.45 1.76
N LEU A 149 -8.09 -12.89 2.58
CA LEU A 149 -9.08 -11.98 3.15
C LEU A 149 -8.41 -10.91 4.03
N LEU A 150 -7.46 -11.28 4.89
CA LEU A 150 -6.73 -10.33 5.74
C LEU A 150 -5.98 -9.28 4.90
N ASP A 151 -5.33 -9.71 3.82
CA ASP A 151 -4.68 -8.80 2.88
C ASP A 151 -5.68 -7.85 2.21
N SER A 152 -6.79 -8.41 1.73
CA SER A 152 -7.85 -7.66 1.08
C SER A 152 -8.51 -6.62 1.98
N LEU A 153 -8.67 -6.92 3.28
CA LEU A 153 -9.17 -5.96 4.28
C LEU A 153 -8.18 -4.80 4.50
N GLY A 154 -6.89 -5.03 4.29
CA GLY A 154 -5.86 -3.98 4.22
C GLY A 154 -5.96 -3.11 2.96
N GLY A 155 -6.80 -3.49 1.99
CA GLY A 155 -6.95 -2.82 0.69
C GLY A 155 -5.99 -3.33 -0.39
N GLY A 156 -5.16 -4.33 -0.06
CA GLY A 156 -4.19 -4.97 -0.96
C GLY A 156 -3.24 -4.01 -1.68
N ALA A 157 -2.61 -4.52 -2.73
CA ALA A 157 -1.64 -3.77 -3.54
C ALA A 157 -2.23 -2.50 -4.18
N VAL A 158 -3.52 -2.51 -4.53
CA VAL A 158 -4.19 -1.36 -5.16
C VAL A 158 -4.28 -0.17 -4.20
N CYS A 159 -4.64 -0.43 -2.94
CA CYS A 159 -4.62 0.58 -1.89
C CYS A 159 -3.20 1.13 -1.67
N PHE A 160 -2.22 0.25 -1.54
CA PHE A 160 -0.83 0.64 -1.33
C PHE A 160 -0.34 1.59 -2.44
N LEU A 161 -0.51 1.20 -3.70
CA LEU A 161 -0.13 2.01 -4.85
C LEU A 161 -0.89 3.34 -4.90
N THR A 162 -2.19 3.34 -4.59
CA THR A 162 -3.00 4.56 -4.60
C THR A 162 -2.58 5.52 -3.49
N ALA A 163 -2.33 5.01 -2.28
CA ALA A 163 -1.85 5.79 -1.15
C ALA A 163 -0.43 6.34 -1.41
N ALA A 164 0.47 5.52 -1.96
CA ALA A 164 1.83 5.92 -2.34
C ALA A 164 1.81 7.00 -3.42
N ASN A 165 1.03 6.82 -4.49
CA ASN A 165 0.89 7.83 -5.55
C ASN A 165 0.25 9.13 -5.03
N SER A 166 -0.74 9.04 -4.15
CA SER A 166 -1.35 10.22 -3.52
C SER A 166 -0.34 10.96 -2.64
N TYR A 167 0.40 10.24 -1.81
CA TYR A 167 1.48 10.81 -0.99
C TYR A 167 2.53 11.50 -1.86
N MET A 168 3.00 10.84 -2.91
CA MET A 168 3.96 11.39 -3.86
C MET A 168 3.42 12.66 -4.52
N SER A 169 2.13 12.66 -4.90
CA SER A 169 1.49 13.85 -5.46
C SER A 169 1.44 15.01 -4.47
N ASP A 170 1.39 14.75 -3.15
CA ASP A 170 1.39 15.75 -2.08
C ASP A 170 2.78 16.32 -1.83
N VAL A 171 3.84 15.51 -1.89
CA VAL A 171 5.22 15.95 -1.59
C VAL A 171 5.99 16.52 -2.80
N THR A 172 5.49 16.33 -4.01
CA THR A 172 6.16 16.74 -5.26
C THR A 172 5.68 18.10 -5.77
N SER A 173 6.56 18.88 -6.39
CA SER A 173 6.20 20.09 -7.14
C SER A 173 5.40 19.75 -8.40
N GLU A 174 4.58 20.66 -8.95
CA GLU A 174 3.79 20.36 -10.17
C GLU A 174 4.67 20.01 -11.38
N ALA A 175 5.80 20.70 -11.54
CA ALA A 175 6.72 20.48 -12.66
C ALA A 175 7.38 19.09 -12.62
N GLU A 176 7.66 18.56 -11.43
CA GLU A 176 8.37 17.28 -11.27
C GLU A 176 7.45 16.11 -10.88
N ARG A 177 6.16 16.38 -10.64
CA ARG A 177 5.18 15.40 -10.17
C ARG A 177 5.13 14.17 -11.07
N THR A 178 4.98 14.38 -12.38
CA THR A 178 4.88 13.28 -13.36
C THR A 178 6.14 12.43 -13.38
N ALA A 179 7.32 13.05 -13.37
CA ALA A 179 8.60 12.33 -13.38
C ALA A 179 8.81 11.51 -12.10
N ARG A 180 8.50 12.09 -10.93
CA ARG A 180 8.65 11.39 -9.65
C ARG A 180 7.63 10.27 -9.45
N LEU A 181 6.38 10.46 -9.87
CA LEU A 181 5.38 9.38 -9.90
C LEU A 181 5.80 8.26 -10.86
N GLY A 182 6.30 8.62 -12.04
CA GLY A 182 6.83 7.66 -13.02
C GLY A 182 7.96 6.83 -12.42
N LEU A 183 8.94 7.47 -11.79
CA LEU A 183 10.06 6.79 -11.12
C LEU A 183 9.58 5.88 -9.99
N ALA A 184 8.69 6.36 -9.13
CA ALA A 184 8.21 5.61 -7.97
C ALA A 184 7.44 4.34 -8.40
N ASN A 185 6.54 4.45 -9.38
CA ASN A 185 5.86 3.28 -9.95
C ASN A 185 6.84 2.35 -10.69
N SER A 186 7.81 2.91 -11.42
CA SER A 186 8.85 2.11 -12.08
C SER A 186 9.65 1.28 -11.09
N LEU A 187 9.96 1.82 -9.90
CA LEU A 187 10.65 1.07 -8.84
C LEU A 187 9.81 -0.08 -8.29
N TRP A 188 8.50 0.12 -8.10
CA TRP A 188 7.61 -0.95 -7.67
C TRP A 188 7.55 -2.08 -8.71
N PHE A 189 7.36 -1.74 -9.99
CA PHE A 189 7.36 -2.73 -11.08
C PHE A 189 8.74 -3.37 -11.33
N LEU A 190 9.83 -2.63 -11.11
CA LEU A 190 11.19 -3.18 -11.15
C LEU A 190 11.41 -4.22 -10.04
N GLY A 191 10.71 -4.08 -8.92
CA GLY A 191 10.63 -5.11 -7.89
C GLY A 191 10.13 -6.46 -8.42
N GLY A 192 9.34 -6.46 -9.50
CA GLY A 192 8.88 -7.65 -10.21
C GLY A 192 10.00 -8.58 -10.66
N PRO A 193 10.77 -8.22 -11.69
CA PRO A 193 11.87 -9.04 -12.18
C PRO A 193 12.90 -9.39 -11.11
N VAL A 194 13.24 -8.42 -10.23
CA VAL A 194 14.23 -8.62 -9.17
C VAL A 194 13.72 -9.63 -8.14
N GLY A 195 12.48 -9.49 -7.70
CA GLY A 195 11.82 -10.40 -6.76
C GLY A 195 11.66 -11.80 -7.35
N THR A 196 11.29 -11.91 -8.63
CA THR A 196 11.16 -13.22 -9.30
C THR A 196 12.48 -13.97 -9.41
N LEU A 197 13.54 -13.27 -9.85
CA LEU A 197 14.88 -13.87 -9.96
C LEU A 197 15.37 -14.32 -8.60
N MET A 198 15.26 -13.45 -7.60
CA MET A 198 15.69 -13.71 -6.24
C MET A 198 14.90 -14.86 -5.60
N GLY A 199 13.58 -14.93 -5.82
CA GLY A 199 12.73 -15.95 -5.23
C GLY A 199 13.09 -17.36 -5.63
N LYS A 200 13.45 -17.57 -6.91
CA LYS A 200 13.94 -18.88 -7.35
C LYS A 200 15.22 -19.28 -6.60
N TYR A 201 16.22 -18.41 -6.53
CA TYR A 201 17.47 -18.70 -5.82
C TYR A 201 17.27 -18.93 -4.32
N ILE A 202 16.37 -18.17 -3.68
CA ILE A 202 16.06 -18.33 -2.25
C ILE A 202 15.37 -19.67 -2.01
N PHE A 203 14.45 -20.06 -2.89
CA PHE A 203 13.76 -21.34 -2.80
C PHE A 203 14.71 -22.52 -2.99
N ASP A 204 15.58 -22.46 -3.99
CA ASP A 204 16.57 -23.52 -4.23
C ASP A 204 17.52 -23.68 -3.02
N ALA A 205 17.75 -22.61 -2.25
CA ALA A 205 18.61 -22.64 -1.07
C ALA A 205 17.93 -23.14 0.21
N GLY A 206 16.60 -22.96 0.36
CA GLY A 206 15.94 -23.16 1.66
C GLY A 206 14.45 -23.49 1.61
N GLY A 207 13.90 -23.78 0.44
CA GLY A 207 12.51 -24.15 0.23
C GLY A 207 11.50 -23.04 0.54
N TYR A 208 10.24 -23.43 0.74
CA TYR A 208 9.12 -22.51 0.95
C TYR A 208 9.29 -21.62 2.19
N GLN A 209 9.78 -22.19 3.30
CA GLN A 209 9.90 -21.47 4.57
C GLN A 209 10.86 -20.28 4.48
N VAL A 210 12.02 -20.47 3.86
CA VAL A 210 13.01 -19.39 3.69
C VAL A 210 12.49 -18.36 2.70
N LEU A 211 11.83 -18.78 1.61
CA LEU A 211 11.23 -17.84 0.66
C LEU A 211 10.17 -16.95 1.31
N PHE A 212 9.15 -17.53 1.96
CA PHE A 212 8.11 -16.72 2.59
C PHE A 212 8.63 -15.94 3.79
N GLY A 213 9.64 -16.45 4.50
CA GLY A 213 10.34 -15.73 5.57
C GLY A 213 11.09 -14.50 5.06
N THR A 214 11.75 -14.58 3.91
CA THR A 214 12.43 -13.42 3.30
C THR A 214 11.43 -12.37 2.80
N SER A 215 10.32 -12.77 2.18
CA SER A 215 9.22 -11.85 1.85
C SER A 215 8.67 -11.16 3.09
N LEU A 216 8.40 -11.91 4.17
CA LEU A 216 7.93 -11.34 5.43
C LEU A 216 8.93 -10.31 5.99
N ALA A 217 10.23 -10.62 5.98
CA ALA A 217 11.26 -9.71 6.43
C ALA A 217 11.32 -8.41 5.59
N MET A 218 11.17 -8.52 4.27
CA MET A 218 11.12 -7.35 3.38
C MET A 218 9.87 -6.49 3.60
N SER A 219 8.69 -7.11 3.68
CA SER A 219 7.43 -6.41 3.97
C SER A 219 7.44 -5.75 5.36
N LEU A 220 8.02 -6.42 6.37
CA LEU A 220 8.21 -5.82 7.70
C LEU A 220 9.18 -4.65 7.65
N ALA A 221 10.30 -4.77 6.94
CA ALA A 221 11.24 -3.67 6.77
C ALA A 221 10.59 -2.47 6.05
N ALA A 222 9.73 -2.71 5.06
CA ALA A 222 8.92 -1.69 4.40
C ALA A 222 7.98 -1.00 5.40
N LEU A 223 7.25 -1.77 6.22
CA LEU A 223 6.36 -1.26 7.25
C LEU A 223 7.10 -0.41 8.29
N LEU A 224 8.24 -0.90 8.80
CA LEU A 224 9.08 -0.18 9.75
C LEU A 224 9.62 1.11 9.14
N TYR A 225 10.02 1.10 7.87
CA TYR A 225 10.45 2.30 7.17
C TYR A 225 9.33 3.34 7.12
N ILE A 226 8.10 2.93 6.76
CA ILE A 226 6.93 3.83 6.75
C ILE A 226 6.72 4.42 8.15
N ILE A 227 6.71 3.59 9.20
CA ILE A 227 6.42 4.02 10.57
C ILE A 227 7.47 5.02 11.07
N PHE A 228 8.77 4.74 10.92
CA PHE A 228 9.84 5.54 11.53
C PHE A 228 10.35 6.68 10.65
N TYR A 229 10.46 6.47 9.34
CA TYR A 229 11.17 7.39 8.45
C TYR A 229 10.24 8.26 7.60
N LEU A 230 9.08 7.73 7.19
CA LEU A 230 8.14 8.46 6.36
C LEU A 230 7.38 9.53 7.19
N PRO A 231 7.58 10.83 6.91
CA PRO A 231 6.78 11.88 7.53
C PRO A 231 5.37 11.83 6.95
N GLU A 232 4.35 12.21 7.72
CA GLU A 232 3.00 12.44 7.17
C GLU A 232 3.02 13.56 6.13
N SER A 233 2.32 13.43 5.00
CA SER A 233 2.22 14.49 3.99
C SER A 233 1.23 15.59 4.39
N HIS A 234 0.10 15.18 4.97
CA HIS A 234 -1.01 16.03 5.37
C HIS A 234 -1.87 15.22 6.37
N GLY A 235 -2.59 15.87 7.30
CA GLY A 235 -3.53 15.20 8.22
C GLY A 235 -3.30 15.52 9.70
N VAL A 236 -4.17 14.98 10.56
CA VAL A 236 -4.19 15.16 12.03
C VAL A 236 -2.82 14.89 12.68
N PHE A 237 -2.10 13.90 12.15
CA PHE A 237 -0.84 13.39 12.69
C PHE A 237 0.41 14.07 12.09
N ALA A 238 0.23 15.07 11.20
CA ALA A 238 1.33 15.75 10.56
C ALA A 238 2.11 16.64 11.54
N ASN A 239 3.38 16.34 11.74
CA ASN A 239 4.28 17.18 12.52
C ASN A 239 4.84 18.30 11.62
N VAL A 240 4.16 19.44 11.63
CA VAL A 240 4.44 20.61 10.77
C VAL A 240 5.92 21.02 10.79
N ALA A 241 6.56 20.98 11.96
CA ALA A 241 7.98 21.33 12.13
C ALA A 241 8.95 20.35 11.44
N LYS A 242 8.54 19.08 11.25
CA LYS A 242 9.34 18.03 10.58
C LYS A 242 9.12 18.04 9.06
N LEU A 243 7.92 18.45 8.60
CA LEU A 243 7.63 18.66 7.17
C LEU A 243 8.42 19.84 6.60
N GLU A 244 8.40 20.99 7.28
CA GLU A 244 9.06 22.23 6.82
C GLU A 244 10.59 22.06 6.66
N LYS A 245 11.17 21.11 7.39
CA LYS A 245 12.60 20.79 7.36
C LYS A 245 13.00 19.76 6.29
N LYS A 246 12.06 18.95 5.78
CA LYS A 246 12.31 17.87 4.80
C LYS A 246 11.73 18.13 3.41
N LEU A 247 10.73 19.00 3.28
CA LEU A 247 9.99 19.24 2.04
C LEU A 247 10.12 20.70 1.61
N PRO A 248 10.30 21.01 0.31
CA PRO A 248 10.20 22.38 -0.17
C PRO A 248 8.78 22.91 0.11
N PRO A 249 8.62 24.20 0.46
CA PRO A 249 7.31 24.77 0.80
C PRO A 249 6.39 24.66 -0.41
N LYS A 250 5.41 23.76 -0.34
CA LYS A 250 4.38 23.65 -1.35
C LYS A 250 3.26 24.65 -1.02
N GLN A 251 2.77 25.33 -2.05
CA GLN A 251 1.72 26.36 -1.97
C GLN A 251 0.38 25.85 -1.39
N SER A 252 0.23 24.52 -1.24
CA SER A 252 -0.92 23.84 -0.60
C SER A 252 -0.92 23.85 0.93
N LEU A 253 0.09 24.45 1.58
CA LEU A 253 0.10 24.69 3.03
C LEU A 253 -0.89 25.76 3.51
N ARG A 254 -1.66 26.39 2.60
CA ARG A 254 -2.92 27.02 3.00
C ARG A 254 -3.90 25.90 3.31
N LEU A 255 -4.27 25.71 4.58
CA LEU A 255 -5.43 24.88 4.96
C LEU A 255 -6.54 25.13 3.95
N ARG A 256 -6.81 24.15 3.07
CA ARG A 256 -7.94 24.26 2.14
C ARG A 256 -9.19 24.46 2.98
N GLU A 257 -10.10 25.31 2.52
CA GLU A 257 -11.42 25.52 3.14
C GLU A 257 -12.17 24.18 3.36
N SER A 258 -11.85 23.16 2.57
CA SER A 258 -12.25 21.76 2.72
C SER A 258 -11.90 21.17 4.10
N VAL A 259 -10.75 21.51 4.68
CA VAL A 259 -10.33 21.07 6.01
C VAL A 259 -11.20 21.74 7.08
N ALA A 260 -11.48 23.03 6.98
CA ALA A 260 -12.34 23.74 7.93
C ALA A 260 -13.75 23.16 8.01
N TRP A 261 -14.30 22.69 6.87
CA TRP A 261 -15.58 22.02 6.80
C TRP A 261 -15.57 20.63 7.45
N VAL A 262 -14.52 19.83 7.21
CA VAL A 262 -14.33 18.47 7.78
C VAL A 262 -14.19 18.48 9.32
N TYR A 263 -13.77 19.61 9.90
CA TYR A 263 -13.68 19.83 11.34
C TYR A 263 -14.89 20.59 11.94
N GLY A 264 -15.93 20.88 11.14
CA GLY A 264 -17.16 21.54 11.61
C GLY A 264 -16.96 22.99 12.07
N ILE A 265 -16.07 23.74 11.42
CA ILE A 265 -15.92 25.18 11.68
C ILE A 265 -16.99 25.90 10.87
N ASP A 266 -18.02 26.37 11.57
CA ASP A 266 -19.17 27.04 10.98
C ASP A 266 -18.78 28.39 10.34
N LYS A 267 -19.46 28.77 9.24
CA LYS A 267 -19.17 29.97 8.41
C LYS A 267 -19.50 31.30 9.12
N GLY A 268 -19.82 31.26 10.41
CA GLY A 268 -20.54 32.31 11.11
C GLY A 268 -19.73 33.43 11.74
N ASP A 269 -18.40 33.33 11.90
CA ASP A 269 -17.67 34.42 12.59
C ASP A 269 -16.36 34.85 11.94
N LYS A 270 -16.22 36.17 11.87
CA LYS A 270 -15.38 36.92 10.93
C LYS A 270 -13.89 36.67 11.13
N LYS A 271 -13.20 36.33 10.04
CA LYS A 271 -11.87 36.82 9.55
C LYS A 271 -10.70 37.09 10.54
N ARG A 272 -10.76 36.81 11.85
CA ARG A 272 -9.71 37.13 12.83
C ARG A 272 -9.09 35.92 13.55
N ASP A 273 -9.69 34.74 13.51
CA ASP A 273 -9.19 33.58 14.27
C ASP A 273 -8.52 32.48 13.42
N VAL A 274 -8.09 32.80 12.20
CA VAL A 274 -7.27 31.89 11.37
C VAL A 274 -5.88 31.64 11.99
N MET A 275 -5.52 32.34 13.07
CA MET A 275 -4.21 32.29 13.72
C MET A 275 -4.15 31.56 15.07
N LYS A 276 -5.21 30.85 15.50
CA LYS A 276 -5.12 29.97 16.69
C LYS A 276 -5.01 28.51 16.30
N THR A 277 -3.88 28.18 15.67
CA THR A 277 -3.39 26.81 15.40
C THR A 277 -3.56 25.88 16.61
N ASN A 278 -3.43 26.41 17.83
CA ASN A 278 -3.54 25.64 19.08
C ASN A 278 -4.92 25.02 19.37
N SER A 279 -6.04 25.61 18.94
CA SER A 279 -7.39 25.04 19.19
C SER A 279 -7.70 23.87 18.25
N VAL A 280 -7.20 23.93 17.02
CA VAL A 280 -7.27 22.85 16.01
C VAL A 280 -6.45 21.64 16.47
N PHE A 281 -5.22 21.86 16.97
CA PHE A 281 -4.39 20.80 17.55
C PHE A 281 -5.03 20.17 18.80
N LYS A 282 -5.77 20.94 19.62
CA LYS A 282 -6.43 20.43 20.84
C LYS A 282 -7.63 19.52 20.53
N LYS A 283 -8.42 19.83 19.49
CA LYS A 283 -9.50 18.95 18.98
C LYS A 283 -8.97 17.74 18.22
N ALA A 284 -7.88 17.89 17.45
CA ALA A 284 -7.17 16.80 16.79
C ALA A 284 -6.64 15.74 17.78
N LYS A 285 -6.20 16.17 18.97
CA LYS A 285 -5.68 15.29 20.04
C LYS A 285 -6.71 14.33 20.64
N HIS A 286 -8.01 14.53 20.38
CA HIS A 286 -9.11 13.70 20.91
C HIS A 286 -9.72 12.73 19.89
N ILE A 287 -9.13 12.57 18.70
CA ILE A 287 -9.60 11.59 17.73
C ILE A 287 -9.20 10.19 18.22
N THR A 288 -10.20 9.45 18.70
CA THR A 288 -10.04 8.06 19.16
C THR A 288 -10.09 7.12 17.95
N VAL A 289 -9.32 6.02 17.97
CA VAL A 289 -9.33 4.99 16.90
C VAL A 289 -10.77 4.51 16.59
N SER A 290 -11.63 4.43 17.60
CA SER A 290 -13.06 4.11 17.45
C SER A 290 -13.80 5.10 16.53
N GLN A 291 -13.47 6.39 16.60
CA GLN A 291 -14.08 7.40 15.73
C GLN A 291 -13.53 7.32 14.30
N MET A 292 -12.25 6.96 14.13
CA MET A 292 -11.66 6.68 12.81
C MET A 292 -12.36 5.52 12.11
N VAL A 293 -12.67 4.44 12.84
CA VAL A 293 -13.39 3.27 12.32
C VAL A 293 -14.84 3.60 12.01
N LYS A 294 -15.56 4.30 12.91
CA LYS A 294 -16.93 4.75 12.66
C LYS A 294 -17.04 5.65 11.44
N ASP A 295 -16.04 6.51 11.24
CA ASP A 295 -15.97 7.39 10.08
C ASP A 295 -15.60 6.67 8.79
N PHE A 296 -14.85 5.56 8.87
CA PHE A 296 -14.50 4.73 7.72
C PHE A 296 -15.75 4.04 7.14
N PHE A 297 -16.60 3.47 8.00
CA PHE A 297 -17.82 2.76 7.59
C PHE A 297 -19.07 3.65 7.43
N ASN A 298 -18.94 4.98 7.39
CA ASN A 298 -20.10 5.86 7.22
C ASN A 298 -20.53 5.94 5.73
N PRO A 299 -21.69 5.37 5.35
CA PRO A 299 -22.12 5.29 3.94
C PRO A 299 -22.51 6.66 3.36
N GLN A 300 -22.86 7.64 4.18
CA GLN A 300 -23.20 8.99 3.68
C GLN A 300 -22.02 9.66 2.99
N ARG A 301 -20.80 9.42 3.47
CA ARG A 301 -19.58 10.00 2.88
C ARG A 301 -19.24 9.42 1.52
N PHE A 302 -19.50 8.12 1.35
CA PHE A 302 -19.39 7.48 0.05
C PHE A 302 -20.35 8.14 -0.95
N LEU A 303 -21.62 8.33 -0.55
CA LEU A 303 -22.62 8.99 -1.39
C LEU A 303 -22.24 10.45 -1.70
N GLU A 304 -21.65 11.19 -0.76
CA GLU A 304 -21.15 12.55 -1.00
C GLU A 304 -19.96 12.58 -1.98
N SER A 305 -19.02 11.64 -1.83
CA SER A 305 -17.89 11.50 -2.76
C SER A 305 -18.36 11.18 -4.17
N LEU A 306 -19.31 10.24 -4.32
CA LEU A 306 -19.92 9.91 -5.61
C LEU A 306 -20.68 11.11 -6.20
N LYS A 307 -21.47 11.82 -5.38
CA LYS A 307 -22.20 13.02 -5.82
C LYS A 307 -21.24 14.09 -6.34
N CYS A 308 -20.07 14.29 -5.72
CA CYS A 308 -19.05 15.20 -6.21
C CYS A 308 -18.44 14.76 -7.55
N THR A 309 -18.20 13.46 -7.73
CA THR A 309 -17.68 12.90 -9.00
C THR A 309 -18.67 13.05 -10.16
N PHE A 310 -19.96 12.85 -9.90
CA PHE A 310 -21.02 12.96 -10.91
C PHE A 310 -21.61 14.38 -11.04
N LYS A 311 -21.19 15.33 -10.20
CA LYS A 311 -21.59 16.73 -10.34
C LYS A 311 -20.96 17.28 -11.62
N LYS A 312 -21.80 17.79 -12.54
CA LYS A 312 -21.33 18.50 -13.74
C LYS A 312 -20.34 19.58 -13.30
N ARG A 313 -19.15 19.53 -13.86
CA ARG A 313 -18.08 20.50 -13.59
C ARG A 313 -18.50 21.78 -14.30
N ASP A 314 -19.03 22.74 -13.55
CA ASP A 314 -19.43 24.05 -14.10
C ASP A 314 -18.18 24.72 -14.71
N GLY A 315 -18.06 24.65 -16.04
CA GLY A 315 -16.85 25.12 -16.74
C GLY A 315 -16.56 24.56 -18.13
N HIS A 316 -17.48 23.80 -18.76
CA HIS A 316 -17.51 23.55 -20.21
C HIS A 316 -18.95 23.53 -20.70
#